data_AF-A0A7V9SBU3-F1
#
_entry.id   AF-A0A7V9SBU3-F1
#
_cell.length_a   1.000
_cell.length_b   1.000
_cell.length_c   1.000
_cell.angle_alpha   90.00
_cell.angle_beta   90.00
_cell.angle_gamma   90.00
#
_symmetry.space_group_name_H-M   'P 1'
#
loop_
_entity.id
_entity.type
_entity.pdbx_description
1 polymer ?
#
loop_
_entity_poly.entity_id
_entity_poly.type
_entity_poly.pdbx_seq_one_letter_code
_entity_poly.pdbx_strand_id
1 'polypeptide(L)'
;MNGCYRVIDETNFNVLGTFASQEEAVDYVATLLSVNDSGYLDELTIANDDGPLLFADSLREAVRDREASRDRAAASEPSNEGHGGYDQPVEALAAEGYPH
;
A
#
# COMPACT_ATOMS: atom_id res chain seq x y z
N MET A 1 -22.93 3.46 -1.15
CA MET A 1 -22.35 4.81 -1.03
C MET A 1 -20.85 4.63 -0.97
N ASN A 2 -20.08 5.24 -1.88
CA ASN A 2 -18.62 5.27 -1.73
C ASN A 2 -18.33 6.22 -0.58
N GLY A 3 -18.01 5.68 0.61
CA GLY A 3 -17.61 6.49 1.74
C GLY A 3 -16.25 7.11 1.44
N CYS A 4 -16.18 8.43 1.41
CA CYS A 4 -14.91 9.14 1.26
C CYS A 4 -14.19 9.14 2.62
N TYR A 5 -12.99 8.57 2.65
CA TYR A 5 -12.14 8.59 3.85
C TYR A 5 -11.35 9.88 3.88
N ARG A 6 -11.22 10.51 5.04
CA ARG A 6 -10.60 11.82 5.23
C ARG A 6 -9.55 11.70 6.30
N VAL A 7 -8.36 12.24 6.05
CA VAL A 7 -7.31 12.39 7.05
C VAL A 7 -7.42 13.81 7.59
N ILE A 8 -7.63 13.93 8.90
CA ILE A 8 -7.88 15.18 9.60
C ILE A 8 -6.75 15.42 10.59
N ASP A 9 -6.16 16.60 10.54
CA ASP A 9 -5.27 17.14 11.57
C ASP A 9 -6.13 17.75 12.69
N GLU A 10 -6.12 17.14 13.87
CA GLU A 10 -6.94 17.56 15.02
C GLU A 10 -6.46 18.87 15.65
N THR A 11 -5.17 19.18 15.49
CA THR A 11 -4.59 20.44 16.00
C THR A 11 -5.20 21.66 15.29
N ASN A 12 -5.43 21.57 13.99
CA ASN A 12 -5.97 22.65 13.17
C ASN A 12 -7.38 22.38 12.62
N PHE A 13 -7.96 21.22 12.93
CA PHE A 13 -9.21 20.68 12.36
C PHE A 13 -9.25 20.73 10.82
N ASN A 14 -8.10 20.50 10.19
CA ASN A 14 -7.93 20.67 8.77
C ASN A 14 -7.91 19.31 8.05
N VAL A 15 -8.58 19.21 6.90
CA VAL A 15 -8.57 17.99 6.08
C VAL A 15 -7.30 17.98 5.23
N LEU A 16 -6.37 17.08 5.55
CA LEU A 16 -5.11 16.93 4.83
C LEU A 16 -5.29 16.21 3.50
N GLY A 17 -6.25 15.29 3.43
CA GLY A 17 -6.52 14.50 2.23
C GLY A 17 -7.87 13.80 2.28
N THR A 18 -8.39 13.45 1.10
CA THR A 18 -9.60 12.64 0.92
C THR A 18 -9.29 11.47 -0.01
N PHE A 19 -9.72 10.28 0.36
CA PHE A 19 -9.34 9.01 -0.24
C PHE A 19 -10.57 8.14 -0.51
N ALA A 20 -10.47 7.28 -1.52
CA ALA A 20 -11.58 6.38 -1.90
C ALA A 20 -11.69 5.18 -0.94
N SER A 21 -10.62 4.86 -0.21
CA SER A 21 -10.54 3.72 0.70
C SER A 21 -9.80 4.04 2.00
N GLN A 22 -10.10 3.28 3.06
CA GLN A 22 -9.40 3.39 4.34
C GLN A 22 -7.92 3.08 4.18
N GLU A 23 -7.59 2.07 3.36
CA GLU A 23 -6.21 1.66 3.11
C GLU A 23 -5.37 2.76 2.48
N GLU A 24 -5.91 3.51 1.51
CA GLU A 24 -5.22 4.67 0.94
C GLU A 24 -5.01 5.80 1.95
N ALA A 25 -5.99 6.03 2.83
CA ALA A 25 -5.84 7.01 3.90
C ALA A 25 -4.74 6.59 4.90
N VAL A 26 -4.66 5.30 5.24
CA VAL A 26 -3.61 4.75 6.11
C VAL A 26 -2.23 4.82 5.43
N ASP A 27 -2.13 4.55 4.13
CA ASP A 27 -0.88 4.65 3.36
C ASP A 27 -0.36 6.10 3.29
N TYR A 28 -1.28 7.06 3.14
CA TYR A 28 -0.95 8.48 3.22
C TYR A 28 -0.43 8.88 4.60
N VAL A 29 -1.07 8.42 5.69
CA VAL A 29 -0.59 8.65 7.06
C VAL A 29 0.79 8.02 7.28
N ALA A 30 1.02 6.79 6.80
CA ALA A 30 2.33 6.14 6.87
C ALA A 30 3.41 6.96 6.16
N THR A 31 3.09 7.52 4.99
CA THR A 31 3.99 8.41 4.23
C THR A 31 4.29 9.70 5.00
N LEU A 32 3.27 10.30 5.64
CA LEU A 32 3.46 11.50 6.48
C LEU A 32 4.38 11.23 7.68
N LEU A 33 4.29 10.05 8.28
CA LEU A 33 5.14 9.64 9.41
C LEU A 33 6.55 9.25 8.99
N SER A 34 6.77 8.93 7.72
CA SER A 34 8.12 8.73 7.18
C SER A 34 8.95 10.03 7.21
N VAL A 35 8.27 11.18 7.12
CA VAL A 35 8.90 12.51 7.10
C VAL A 35 8.72 13.32 8.39
N ASN A 36 7.80 12.92 9.28
CA ASN A 36 7.52 13.58 10.55
C ASN A 36 7.77 12.68 11.75
N ASP A 37 7.93 13.27 12.92
CA ASP A 37 8.05 12.53 14.18
C ASP A 37 6.77 11.77 14.53
N SER A 38 6.95 10.62 15.21
CA SER A 38 5.85 9.73 15.62
C SER A 38 4.85 10.35 16.61
N GLY A 39 5.11 11.54 17.14
CA GLY A 39 4.15 12.33 17.92
C GLY A 39 3.07 12.99 17.07
N TYR A 40 3.31 13.16 15.77
CA TYR A 40 2.33 13.70 14.82
C TYR A 40 1.13 12.74 14.61
N LEU A 41 1.30 11.46 14.98
CA LEU A 41 0.28 10.42 14.88
C LEU A 41 -0.90 10.63 15.84
N ASP A 42 -0.62 11.16 17.03
CA ASP A 42 -1.64 11.43 18.05
C ASP A 42 -2.58 12.58 17.64
N GLU A 43 -2.13 13.42 16.71
CA GLU A 43 -2.89 14.56 16.19
C GLU A 43 -3.64 14.23 14.89
N LEU A 44 -3.55 13.00 14.39
CA LEU A 44 -4.16 12.57 13.14
C LEU A 44 -5.36 11.65 13.38
N THR A 45 -6.44 11.93 12.66
CA THR A 45 -7.66 11.10 12.66
C THR A 45 -8.06 10.74 11.24
N ILE A 46 -8.38 9.46 11.01
CA ILE A 46 -9.06 9.01 9.79
C ILE A 46 -10.55 8.92 10.08
N ALA A 47 -11.35 9.64 9.30
CA ALA A 47 -12.81 9.65 9.39
C ALA A 47 -13.46 9.29 8.06
N ASN A 48 -14.69 8.79 8.09
CA ASN A 48 -15.56 8.66 6.92
C ASN A 48 -16.83 9.53 7.10
N ASP A 49 -17.83 9.36 6.23
CA ASP A 49 -19.10 10.08 6.35
C ASP A 49 -19.91 9.74 7.61
N ASP A 50 -19.67 8.58 8.24
CA ASP A 50 -20.30 8.17 9.49
C ASP A 50 -19.59 8.72 10.74
N GLY A 51 -18.31 9.09 10.64
CA GLY A 51 -17.55 9.69 11.73
C GLY A 51 -16.08 9.25 11.80
N PRO A 52 -15.39 9.54 12.92
CA PRO A 52 -14.00 9.12 13.13
C PRO A 52 -13.91 7.59 13.26
N LEU A 53 -12.98 7.00 12.50
CA LEU A 53 -12.74 5.56 12.45
C LEU A 53 -11.46 5.15 13.17
N LEU A 54 -10.35 5.86 12.93
CA LEU A 54 -9.04 5.58 13.52
C LEU A 54 -8.45 6.87 14.08
N PHE A 55 -7.95 6.78 15.31
CA PHE A 55 -7.29 7.88 16.03
C PHE A 55 -6.19 7.30 16.93
N ALA A 56 -5.14 8.09 17.18
CA ALA A 56 -4.04 7.78 18.11
C ALA A 56 -3.51 6.34 17.99
N ASP A 57 -3.59 5.54 19.08
CA ASP A 57 -3.06 4.17 19.14
C ASP A 57 -3.65 3.24 18.07
N SER A 58 -4.94 3.36 17.75
CA SER A 58 -5.59 2.55 16.71
C SER A 58 -5.03 2.85 15.32
N LEU A 59 -4.69 4.13 15.07
CA LEU A 59 -4.05 4.55 13.83
C LEU A 59 -2.61 4.06 13.76
N ARG A 60 -1.87 4.10 14.88
CA ARG A 60 -0.51 3.56 15.00
C ARG A 60 -0.47 2.05 14.72
N GLU A 61 -1.43 1.30 15.25
CA GLU A 61 -1.54 -0.14 14.99
C GLU A 61 -1.85 -0.43 13.52
N ALA A 62 -2.80 0.30 12.92
CA ALA A 62 -3.16 0.14 11.51
C ALA A 62 -1.99 0.45 10.56
N VAL A 63 -1.21 1.49 10.84
CA VAL A 63 0.01 1.82 10.08
C VAL A 63 1.03 0.69 10.20
N ARG A 64 1.28 0.20 11.42
CA ARG A 64 2.25 -0.87 11.67
C ARG A 64 1.86 -2.19 11.00
N ASP A 65 0.58 -2.57 11.04
CA ASP A 65 0.08 -3.76 10.34
C ASP A 65 0.21 -3.61 8.83
N ARG A 66 -0.05 -2.41 8.30
CA ARG A 66 0.11 -2.12 6.87
C ARG A 66 1.56 -2.24 6.42
N GLU A 67 2.49 -1.69 7.18
CA GLU A 67 3.93 -1.82 6.89
C GLU A 67 4.38 -3.28 6.94
N ALA A 68 3.96 -4.04 7.97
CA ALA A 68 4.28 -5.46 8.08
C ALA A 68 3.64 -6.31 6.97
N SER A 69 2.47 -5.92 6.47
CA SER A 69 1.82 -6.56 5.33
C SER A 69 2.51 -6.23 4.01
N ARG A 70 3.03 -5.00 3.87
CA ARG A 70 3.80 -4.56 2.71
C ARG A 70 5.17 -5.23 2.63
N ASP A 71 5.85 -5.39 3.76
CA ASP A 71 7.12 -6.12 3.87
C ASP A 71 6.95 -7.61 3.50
N ARG A 72 5.87 -8.25 3.98
CA ARG A 72 5.53 -9.62 3.57
C ARG A 72 5.19 -9.77 2.10
N ALA A 73 4.51 -8.78 1.51
CA ALA A 73 4.22 -8.76 0.08
C ALA A 73 5.50 -8.57 -0.76
N ALA A 74 6.39 -7.65 -0.36
CA ALA A 74 7.68 -7.44 -0.99
C ALA A 74 8.60 -8.67 -0.88
N ALA A 75 8.57 -9.37 0.25
CA ALA A 75 9.29 -10.64 0.43
C ALA A 75 8.68 -11.80 -0.37
N SER A 76 7.45 -11.66 -0.88
CA SER A 76 6.76 -12.65 -1.70
C SER A 76 6.85 -12.35 -3.20
N GLU A 77 7.41 -11.20 -3.60
CA GLU A 77 7.78 -11.00 -5.00
C GLU A 77 8.96 -11.91 -5.33
N PRO A 78 8.83 -12.87 -6.25
CA PRO A 78 9.96 -13.68 -6.66
C PRO A 78 10.98 -12.73 -7.26
N SER A 79 12.10 -12.56 -6.56
CA SER A 79 13.29 -11.92 -7.11
C SER A 79 13.59 -12.60 -8.44
N ASN A 80 13.32 -11.91 -9.54
CA ASN A 80 13.81 -12.28 -10.85
C ASN A 80 15.31 -11.94 -10.90
N GLU A 81 16.09 -12.53 -9.99
CA GLU A 81 17.54 -12.60 -10.09
C GLU A 81 17.86 -13.89 -10.82
N GLY A 82 18.08 -13.76 -12.13
CA GLY A 82 18.54 -14.84 -12.95
C GLY A 82 19.89 -15.36 -12.47
N HIS A 83 19.94 -16.65 -12.09
CA HIS A 83 21.14 -17.45 -12.28
C HIS A 83 20.83 -18.96 -12.39
N GLY A 84 20.96 -19.45 -13.63
CA GLY A 84 21.51 -20.77 -13.94
C GLY A 84 20.61 -21.99 -13.74
N GLY A 85 19.99 -22.48 -14.82
CA GLY A 85 19.59 -23.90 -14.84
C GLY A 85 18.55 -24.33 -15.88
N TYR A 86 18.95 -24.36 -17.15
CA TYR A 86 18.49 -25.25 -18.23
C TYR A 86 17.02 -25.25 -18.70
N ASP A 87 16.90 -25.20 -20.04
CA ASP A 87 15.75 -25.50 -20.89
C ASP A 87 14.59 -24.50 -20.79
N GLN A 88 14.36 -23.60 -21.74
CA GLN A 88 13.99 -23.93 -23.12
C GLN A 88 14.28 -22.73 -24.06
N PRO A 89 14.93 -22.92 -25.22
CA PRO A 89 14.90 -21.90 -26.25
C PRO A 89 13.53 -21.85 -26.90
N VAL A 90 12.92 -20.67 -26.84
CA VAL A 90 11.80 -20.28 -27.69
C VAL A 90 12.35 -20.14 -29.12
N GLU A 91 12.43 -21.25 -29.86
CA GLU A 91 12.61 -21.20 -31.30
C GLU A 91 11.26 -20.86 -31.95
N ALA A 92 11.01 -19.57 -32.05
CA ALA A 92 10.19 -19.05 -33.12
C ALA A 92 10.92 -19.24 -34.45
N LEU A 93 10.15 -19.66 -35.46
CA LEU A 93 10.34 -19.42 -36.89
C LEU A 93 11.04 -20.50 -37.74
N ALA A 94 10.32 -20.88 -38.79
CA ALA A 94 10.73 -21.43 -40.09
C ALA A 94 10.88 -22.96 -40.23
N ALA A 95 9.94 -23.57 -40.99
CA ALA A 95 10.22 -24.35 -42.22
C ALA A 95 9.11 -25.40 -42.50
N GLU A 96 8.19 -25.02 -43.39
CA GLU A 96 7.85 -25.74 -44.63
C GLU A 96 8.31 -27.23 -44.76
N GLY A 97 7.37 -28.16 -45.02
CA GLY A 97 7.63 -29.31 -45.91
C GLY A 97 7.32 -30.74 -45.44
N TYR A 98 6.21 -31.29 -45.97
CA TYR A 98 5.95 -32.68 -46.40
C TYR A 98 5.88 -33.86 -45.40
N PRO A 99 4.73 -34.56 -45.31
CA PRO A 99 4.67 -35.97 -44.92
C PRO A 99 4.92 -36.90 -46.13
N HIS A 100 5.59 -38.01 -45.85
CA HIS A 100 5.80 -39.16 -46.73
C HIS A 100 4.53 -40.01 -46.87
#